data_AF-A0A1Z7WUT3-F1
#
_entry.id   AF-A0A1Z7WUT3-F1
#
_cell.length_a   1.000
_cell.length_b   1.000
_cell.length_c   1.000
_cell.angle_alpha   90.00
_cell.angle_beta   90.00
_cell.angle_gamma   90.00
#
_symmetry.space_group_name_H-M   'P 1'
#
loop_
_entity.id
_entity.type
_entity.pdbx_description
1 polymer ?
#
loop_
_entity_poly.entity_id
_entity_poly.type
_entity_poly.pdbx_seq_one_letter_code
_entity_poly.pdbx_strand_id
1 'polypeptide(L)'
;MNNWLFVTVLIVLATIWHWFHNVKNQSMRKVRVPAKRKLQPFHGVSIRPCSQPCEQVRSMKKVRFLSRETPHLPVDGCTNQNCTCSYSHYKDRRHIDDRRFINSFSDSERRIKVDRRDQSFA
;
A
#
# COMPACT_ATOMS: atom_id res chain seq x y z
N MET A 1 42.48 -0.87 51.28
CA MET A 1 41.02 -0.75 51.52
C MET A 1 40.52 0.48 50.78
N ASN A 2 40.02 0.33 49.55
CA ASN A 2 39.25 1.35 48.78
C ASN A 2 38.69 0.80 47.45
N ASN A 3 39.11 -0.39 47.02
CA ASN A 3 38.66 -1.00 45.75
C ASN A 3 37.15 -1.26 45.71
N TRP A 4 36.50 -1.50 46.85
CA TRP A 4 35.06 -1.76 46.89
C TRP A 4 34.23 -0.51 46.59
N LEU A 5 34.70 0.69 46.99
CA LEU A 5 34.04 1.96 46.66
C LEU A 5 34.07 2.24 45.15
N PHE A 6 35.16 1.90 44.47
CA PHE A 6 35.24 2.06 43.02
C PHE A 6 34.26 1.14 42.29
N VAL A 7 34.10 -0.10 42.76
CA VAL A 7 33.17 -1.07 42.16
C VAL A 7 31.73 -0.61 42.32
N THR A 8 31.33 -0.11 43.50
CA THR A 8 29.95 0.35 43.71
C THR A 8 29.63 1.60 42.88
N VAL A 9 30.59 2.54 42.76
CA VAL A 9 30.43 3.73 41.92
C VAL A 9 30.29 3.36 40.45
N LEU A 10 31.10 2.43 39.92
CA LEU A 10 31.01 1.99 38.53
C LEU A 10 29.68 1.30 38.22
N ILE A 11 29.16 0.48 39.14
CA ILE A 11 27.87 -0.19 38.98
C ILE A 11 26.74 0.85 38.93
N VAL A 12 26.74 1.83 39.85
CA VAL A 12 25.73 2.89 39.88
C VAL A 12 25.77 3.74 38.61
N LEU A 13 26.95 4.08 38.10
CA LEU A 13 27.08 4.81 36.84
C LEU A 13 26.58 4.00 35.64
N ALA A 14 26.86 2.69 35.61
CA ALA A 14 26.40 1.81 34.54
C ALA A 14 24.88 1.64 34.54
N THR A 15 24.24 1.53 35.71
CA THR A 15 22.77 1.41 35.80
C THR A 15 22.07 2.71 35.40
N ILE A 16 22.59 3.86 35.82
CA ILE A 16 22.09 5.19 35.41
C ILE A 16 22.24 5.36 33.89
N TRP A 17 23.39 5.01 33.33
CA TRP A 17 23.63 5.10 31.89
C TRP A 17 22.71 4.18 31.10
N HIS A 18 22.54 2.93 31.54
CA HIS A 18 21.65 1.98 30.88
C HIS A 18 20.19 2.44 30.88
N TRP A 19 19.72 2.99 32.00
CA TRP A 19 18.38 3.55 32.12
C TRP A 19 18.17 4.77 31.20
N PHE A 20 19.10 5.72 31.21
CA PHE A 20 19.05 6.89 30.32
C PHE A 20 19.08 6.51 28.84
N HIS A 21 19.85 5.48 28.47
CA HIS A 21 19.95 5.01 27.10
C HIS A 21 18.65 4.33 26.64
N ASN A 22 18.04 3.49 27.48
CA ASN A 22 16.82 2.78 27.10
C ASN A 22 15.59 3.69 27.05
N VAL A 23 15.53 4.74 27.88
CA VAL A 23 14.42 5.72 27.87
C VAL A 23 14.43 6.57 26.59
N LYS A 24 15.61 6.98 26.10
CA LYS A 24 15.72 7.75 24.84
C LYS A 24 15.21 6.97 23.62
N ASN A 25 15.33 5.65 23.61
CA ASN A 25 14.85 4.81 22.50
C ASN A 25 13.32 4.63 22.46
N GLN A 26 12.57 5.03 23.49
CA GLN A 26 11.10 4.87 23.52
C GLN A 26 10.34 6.07 22.95
N SER A 27 10.97 7.24 22.79
CA SER A 27 10.30 8.49 22.34
C SER A 27 9.93 8.52 20.85
N MET A 28 10.28 7.51 20.06
CA MET A 28 10.05 7.47 18.61
C MET A 28 8.97 6.48 18.17
N ARG A 29 8.09 6.02 19.08
CA ARG A 29 6.83 5.38 18.67
C ARG A 29 5.86 6.48 18.21
N LYS A 30 6.01 6.94 16.96
CA LYS A 30 5.00 7.77 16.27
C LYS A 30 3.64 7.10 16.43
N VAL A 31 2.81 7.63 17.33
CA VAL A 31 1.39 7.30 17.38
C VAL A 31 0.83 7.78 16.06
N ARG A 32 0.59 6.85 15.13
CA ARG A 32 -0.05 7.15 13.85
C ARG A 32 -1.49 7.51 14.15
N VAL A 33 -1.76 8.81 14.28
CA VAL A 33 -3.13 9.33 14.27
C VAL A 33 -3.78 8.84 12.98
N PRO A 34 -4.92 8.12 13.03
CA PRO A 34 -5.59 7.64 11.83
C PRO A 34 -6.09 8.86 11.04
N ALA A 35 -5.35 9.26 10.00
CA ALA A 35 -5.84 10.22 9.04
C ALA A 35 -7.18 9.72 8.50
N LYS A 36 -8.22 10.57 8.53
CA LYS A 36 -9.52 10.28 7.89
C LYS A 36 -9.25 9.75 6.48
N ARG A 37 -9.47 8.45 6.27
CA ARG A 37 -9.25 7.81 4.98
C ARG A 37 -10.25 8.41 4.01
N LYS A 38 -9.79 9.26 3.08
CA LYS A 38 -10.60 9.66 1.92
C LYS A 38 -11.08 8.37 1.25
N LEU A 39 -12.39 8.22 1.05
CA LEU A 39 -12.94 7.10 0.30
C LEU A 39 -12.29 7.13 -1.08
N GLN A 40 -11.55 6.08 -1.42
CA GLN A 40 -11.00 5.88 -2.76
C GLN A 40 -11.88 4.84 -3.48
N PRO A 41 -12.95 5.27 -4.17
CA PRO A 41 -13.93 4.33 -4.70
C PRO A 41 -13.30 3.35 -5.70
N PHE A 42 -12.24 3.72 -6.40
CA PHE A 42 -11.65 2.88 -7.45
C PHE A 42 -10.24 2.41 -7.10
N HIS A 43 -9.95 2.26 -5.81
CA HIS A 43 -8.73 1.57 -5.40
C HIS A 43 -8.78 0.10 -5.85
N GLY A 44 -7.68 -0.35 -6.45
CA GLY A 44 -7.55 -1.69 -6.99
C GLY A 44 -6.89 -2.62 -5.98
N VAL A 45 -7.16 -3.92 -6.11
CA VAL A 45 -6.48 -4.96 -5.35
C VAL A 45 -6.11 -6.13 -6.26
N SER A 46 -5.06 -6.85 -5.92
CA SER A 46 -4.72 -8.14 -6.54
C SER A 46 -4.52 -9.17 -5.44
N ILE A 47 -4.79 -10.44 -5.74
CA ILE A 47 -4.46 -11.53 -4.82
C ILE A 47 -2.95 -11.73 -4.86
N ARG A 48 -2.30 -11.66 -3.69
CA ARG A 48 -0.92 -12.03 -3.46
C ARG A 48 -0.89 -13.51 -3.05
N PRO A 49 -0.29 -14.38 -3.88
CA PRO A 49 -0.14 -15.80 -3.55
C PRO A 49 0.71 -15.96 -2.28
N CYS A 50 0.33 -16.90 -1.41
CA CYS A 50 1.15 -17.33 -0.29
C CYS A 50 2.22 -18.35 -0.74
N SER A 51 2.88 -19.02 0.21
CA SER A 51 3.88 -20.06 -0.08
C SER A 51 3.29 -21.26 -0.84
N GLN A 52 2.05 -21.65 -0.53
CA GLN A 52 1.35 -22.77 -1.15
C GLN A 52 -0.02 -22.32 -1.71
N PRO A 53 -0.05 -21.53 -2.80
CA PRO A 53 -1.29 -21.03 -3.35
C PRO A 53 -2.02 -22.13 -4.12
N CYS A 54 -3.35 -22.16 -3.98
CA CYS A 54 -4.21 -23.01 -4.80
C CYS A 54 -4.16 -22.62 -6.28
N GLU A 55 -4.63 -23.52 -7.14
CA GLU A 55 -4.59 -23.34 -8.60
C GLU A 55 -5.39 -22.10 -9.05
N GLN A 56 -6.52 -21.84 -8.40
CA GLN A 56 -7.36 -20.68 -8.67
C GLN A 56 -6.63 -19.36 -8.39
N VAL A 57 -5.86 -19.29 -7.29
CA VAL A 57 -5.05 -18.09 -7.01
C VAL A 57 -3.91 -17.95 -8.01
N ARG A 58 -3.34 -19.05 -8.50
CA ARG A 58 -2.28 -19.01 -9.53
C ARG A 58 -2.81 -18.46 -10.85
N SER A 59 -4.01 -18.85 -11.27
CA SER A 59 -4.63 -18.31 -12.50
C SER A 59 -4.96 -16.81 -12.38
N MET A 60 -5.31 -16.34 -11.17
CA MET A 60 -5.64 -14.94 -10.90
C MET A 60 -4.44 -14.00 -10.63
N LYS A 61 -3.20 -14.50 -10.68
CA LYS A 61 -1.98 -13.74 -10.30
C LYS A 61 -1.81 -12.38 -11.01
N LYS A 62 -2.29 -12.26 -12.26
CA LYS A 62 -2.16 -11.03 -13.07
C LYS A 62 -3.44 -10.22 -13.16
N VAL A 63 -4.49 -10.63 -12.47
CA VAL A 63 -5.78 -9.95 -12.47
C VAL A 63 -5.80 -8.89 -11.38
N ARG A 64 -6.38 -7.73 -11.71
CA ARG A 64 -6.68 -6.68 -10.73
C ARG A 64 -8.19 -6.52 -10.64
N PHE A 65 -8.66 -6.48 -9.40
CA PHE A 65 -10.05 -6.25 -9.07
C PHE A 65 -10.21 -4.86 -8.50
N LEU A 66 -11.39 -4.28 -8.65
CA LEU A 66 -11.81 -3.19 -7.78
C LEU A 66 -12.03 -3.77 -6.39
N SER A 67 -11.61 -3.05 -5.34
CA SER A 67 -11.72 -3.59 -3.98
C SER A 67 -13.15 -3.98 -3.57
N ARG A 68 -14.17 -3.41 -4.20
CA ARG A 68 -15.59 -3.70 -3.96
C ARG A 68 -16.11 -4.93 -4.71
N GLU A 69 -15.39 -5.36 -5.74
CA GLU A 69 -15.73 -6.51 -6.61
C GLU A 69 -14.76 -7.67 -6.40
N THR A 70 -13.96 -7.60 -5.34
CA THR A 70 -12.92 -8.59 -5.10
C THR A 70 -13.56 -9.84 -4.51
N PRO A 71 -13.18 -11.05 -4.95
CA PRO A 71 -13.63 -12.29 -4.31
C PRO A 71 -13.28 -12.28 -2.82
N HIS A 72 -13.90 -13.16 -2.02
CA HIS A 72 -13.41 -13.38 -0.66
C HIS A 72 -12.21 -14.33 -0.67
N LEU A 73 -11.35 -14.22 0.34
CA LEU A 73 -10.31 -15.22 0.60
C LEU A 73 -10.78 -16.12 1.74
N PRO A 74 -10.65 -17.45 1.62
CA PRO A 74 -10.13 -18.21 0.47
C PRO A 74 -11.03 -18.11 -0.78
N VAL A 75 -10.44 -18.14 -1.97
CA VAL A 75 -11.21 -18.10 -3.23
C VAL A 75 -12.07 -19.35 -3.39
N ASP A 76 -13.19 -19.22 -4.10
CA ASP A 76 -14.08 -20.34 -4.37
C ASP A 76 -13.34 -21.49 -5.05
N GLY A 77 -13.53 -22.70 -4.54
CA GLY A 77 -12.82 -23.90 -5.01
C GLY A 77 -11.39 -24.06 -4.48
N CYS A 78 -10.94 -23.22 -3.53
CA CYS A 78 -9.64 -23.41 -2.88
C CYS A 78 -9.62 -24.70 -2.06
N THR A 79 -8.79 -25.66 -2.49
CA THR A 79 -8.60 -26.96 -1.81
C THR A 79 -7.61 -26.89 -0.64
N ASN A 80 -6.93 -25.76 -0.44
CA ASN A 80 -5.96 -25.60 0.63
C ASN A 80 -6.66 -25.23 1.95
N GLN A 81 -6.58 -26.13 2.94
CA GLN A 81 -7.20 -25.96 4.26
C GLN A 81 -6.63 -24.78 5.05
N ASN A 82 -5.34 -24.46 4.86
CA ASN A 82 -4.65 -23.37 5.55
C ASN A 82 -4.19 -22.29 4.55
N CYS A 83 -5.11 -21.82 3.71
CA CYS A 83 -4.80 -20.82 2.70
C CYS A 83 -4.48 -19.45 3.34
N THR A 84 -3.22 -19.03 3.24
CA THR A 84 -2.71 -17.75 3.76
C THR A 84 -2.51 -16.69 2.68
N CYS A 85 -3.22 -16.81 1.54
CA CYS A 85 -3.19 -15.79 0.49
C CYS A 85 -3.70 -14.46 1.06
N SER A 86 -3.23 -13.35 0.48
CA SER A 86 -3.55 -12.00 0.98
C SER A 86 -3.84 -11.05 -0.17
N TYR A 87 -4.32 -9.84 0.14
CA TYR A 87 -4.52 -8.79 -0.85
C TYR A 87 -3.35 -7.82 -0.91
N SER A 88 -2.92 -7.49 -2.12
CA SER A 88 -2.06 -6.34 -2.38
C SER A 88 -2.93 -5.18 -2.86
N HIS A 89 -2.94 -4.08 -2.10
CA HIS A 89 -3.71 -2.88 -2.42
C HIS A 89 -2.93 -1.94 -3.33
N TYR A 90 -3.62 -1.36 -4.30
CA TYR A 90 -3.12 -0.35 -5.22
C TYR A 90 -3.97 0.91 -5.08
N LYS A 91 -3.29 2.06 -4.96
CA LYS A 91 -3.95 3.36 -4.91
C LYS A 91 -4.62 3.66 -6.25
N ASP A 92 -5.74 4.36 -6.20
CA ASP A 92 -6.32 4.93 -7.40
C ASP A 92 -5.36 5.98 -7.96
N ARG A 93 -4.91 5.79 -9.20
CA ARG A 93 -3.96 6.68 -9.88
C ARG A 93 -4.64 7.84 -10.61
N ARG A 94 -5.98 7.86 -10.65
CA ARG A 94 -6.74 8.91 -11.32
C ARG A 94 -6.70 10.14 -10.44
N HIS A 95 -5.84 11.09 -10.80
CA HIS A 95 -5.84 12.42 -10.21
C HIS A 95 -6.79 13.31 -11.00
N ILE A 96 -7.56 14.14 -10.29
CA ILE A 96 -8.43 15.16 -10.90
C ILE A 96 -7.61 16.16 -11.75
N ASP A 97 -6.35 16.35 -11.38
CA ASP A 97 -5.37 17.21 -12.08
C ASP A 97 -4.61 16.47 -13.21
N ASP A 98 -4.96 15.21 -13.52
CA ASP A 98 -4.37 14.52 -14.67
C ASP A 98 -4.97 15.11 -15.97
N ARG A 99 -4.11 15.50 -16.92
CA ARG A 99 -4.49 16.10 -18.21
C ARG A 99 -5.49 15.26 -19.02
N ARG A 100 -5.64 13.98 -18.68
CA ARG A 100 -6.65 13.07 -19.23
C ARG A 100 -8.06 13.49 -18.84
N PHE A 101 -8.27 13.98 -17.61
CA PHE A 101 -9.59 14.35 -17.09
C PHE A 101 -10.12 15.63 -17.76
N ILE A 102 -9.22 16.59 -18.05
CA ILE A 102 -9.55 17.86 -18.71
C ILE A 102 -10.11 17.65 -20.12
N ASN A 103 -9.63 16.63 -20.84
CA ASN A 103 -10.07 16.37 -22.22
C ASN A 103 -11.37 15.56 -22.31
N SER A 104 -11.72 14.78 -21.29
CA SER A 104 -12.88 13.88 -21.32
C SER A 104 -14.24 14.59 -21.39
N PHE A 105 -14.31 15.87 -20.98
CA PHE A 105 -15.56 16.67 -21.08
C PHE A 105 -15.63 17.56 -22.33
N SER A 106 -14.53 17.69 -23.08
CA SER A 106 -14.47 18.54 -24.30
C SER A 106 -14.80 17.79 -25.59
N ASP A 107 -15.20 16.52 -25.49
CA ASP A 107 -15.40 15.61 -26.63
C ASP A 107 -16.71 15.90 -27.39
N SER A 108 -17.58 16.75 -26.84
CA SER A 108 -18.79 17.26 -27.50
C SER A 108 -18.47 18.27 -28.61
N GLU A 109 -17.33 18.98 -28.53
CA GLU A 109 -16.95 20.02 -29.50
C GLU A 109 -15.93 19.57 -30.56
N ARG A 110 -15.24 18.42 -30.35
CA ARG A 110 -14.11 18.01 -31.22
C ARG A 110 -14.39 16.92 -32.25
N ARG A 111 -15.63 16.42 -32.37
CA ARG A 111 -16.00 15.46 -33.44
C ARG A 111 -16.43 16.12 -34.76
N ILE A 112 -16.31 17.44 -34.89
CA ILE A 112 -16.39 18.13 -36.18
C ILE A 112 -14.97 18.54 -36.60
N LYS A 113 -14.10 17.56 -36.82
CA LYS A 113 -12.87 17.81 -37.59
C LYS A 113 -12.95 16.93 -38.82
N VAL A 114 -13.22 17.58 -39.96
CA VAL A 114 -13.11 17.00 -41.30
C VAL A 114 -11.81 16.20 -41.37
N ASP A 115 -11.89 14.99 -41.91
CA ASP A 115 -10.74 14.11 -42.06
C ASP A 115 -9.65 14.86 -42.84
N ARG A 116 -8.44 14.97 -42.27
CA ARG A 116 -7.33 15.65 -42.96
C ARG A 116 -6.91 14.93 -44.25
N ARG A 117 -7.41 13.71 -44.50
CA ARG A 117 -7.24 12.98 -45.75
C ARG A 117 -8.08 13.54 -46.90
N ASP A 118 -9.14 14.31 -46.61
CA ASP A 118 -9.99 14.94 -47.63
C ASP A 118 -9.52 16.35 -48.02
N GLN A 119 -8.43 16.85 -47.42
CA GLN A 119 -7.83 18.10 -47.88
C GLN A 119 -6.96 17.82 -49.10
N SER A 120 -7.58 17.92 -50.28
CA SER A 120 -6.86 18.04 -51.54
C SER A 120 -5.97 19.29 -51.51
N PHE A 121 -4.67 19.08 -51.65
CA PHE A 121 -3.70 20.16 -51.84
C PHE A 121 -3.86 20.67 -53.28
N ALA A 122 -4.49 21.83 -53.43
CA ALA A 122 -4.50 22.60 -54.68
C ALA A 122 -3.24 23.46 -54.77
#